data_AF-D8IYU3-F1
#
_entry.id   AF-D8IYU3-F1
#
_cell.length_a   1.000
_cell.length_b   1.000
_cell.length_c   1.000
_cell.angle_alpha   90.00
_cell.angle_beta   90.00
_cell.angle_gamma   90.00
#
_symmetry.space_group_name_H-M   'P 1'
#
loop_
_entity.id
_entity.type
_entity.pdbx_description
1 polymer ?
#
loop_
_entity_poly.entity_id
_entity_poly.type
_entity_poly.pdbx_seq_one_letter_code
_entity_poly.pdbx_strand_id
1 'polypeptide(L)'
;MGQSDTNRVATLAMRANLDSLYLLMSKLYRRNPAEWKKTAATREEAEKKVRQAIEERQAWPELQGKRDIQAMTLALSSEFKGDRVAAFIDATADMIIVAHDNKIEFFLVDGLDAQHLYNAARNVEIAAWILASRRTAAGAPLLLSDEIGEQARNLSFEREFGKIVGRLDLMAEFMTERYRRAGISYVQNLLGGSFLQFLPVR
;
A
#
# COMPACT_ATOMS: atom_id res chain seq x y z
N MET A 1 19.41 14.45 -15.57
CA MET A 1 18.48 15.02 -14.57
C MET A 1 18.62 14.20 -13.30
N GLY A 2 19.12 14.79 -12.22
CA GLY A 2 19.39 14.07 -10.96
C GLY A 2 18.10 13.86 -10.16
N GLN A 3 17.79 12.61 -9.83
CA GLN A 3 16.72 12.29 -8.88
C GLN A 3 17.10 12.86 -7.51
N SER A 4 16.23 13.68 -6.89
CA SER A 4 16.49 14.17 -5.53
C SER A 4 16.49 13.00 -4.53
N ASP A 5 17.21 13.12 -3.42
CA ASP A 5 17.23 12.08 -2.38
C ASP A 5 15.82 11.75 -1.86
N THR A 6 14.93 12.75 -1.83
CA THR A 6 13.50 12.59 -1.52
C THR A 6 12.80 11.64 -2.48
N ASN A 7 13.05 11.79 -3.79
CA ASN A 7 12.47 10.94 -4.83
C ASN A 7 12.97 9.49 -4.72
N ARG A 8 14.23 9.32 -4.30
CA ARG A 8 14.78 7.99 -3.98
C ARG A 8 14.08 7.36 -2.80
N VAL A 9 13.86 8.11 -1.71
CA VAL A 9 13.16 7.61 -0.52
C VAL A 9 11.73 7.17 -0.85
N ALA A 10 10.96 7.99 -1.58
CA ALA A 10 9.59 7.63 -1.98
C ALA A 10 9.56 6.37 -2.87
N THR A 11 10.48 6.27 -3.83
CA THR A 11 10.61 5.10 -4.72
C THR A 11 10.97 3.84 -3.93
N LEU A 12 11.92 3.94 -2.99
CA LEU A 12 12.30 2.83 -2.12
C LEU A 12 11.17 2.40 -1.20
N ALA A 13 10.42 3.34 -0.62
CA ALA A 13 9.28 3.05 0.24
C ALA A 13 8.16 2.35 -0.52
N MET A 14 7.79 2.84 -1.70
CA MET A 14 6.78 2.22 -2.57
C MET A 14 7.19 0.79 -2.96
N ARG A 15 8.42 0.61 -3.46
CA ARG A 15 8.95 -0.71 -3.79
C ARG A 15 8.89 -1.66 -2.59
N ALA A 16 9.34 -1.20 -1.41
CA ALA A 16 9.31 -2.01 -0.20
C ALA A 16 7.89 -2.37 0.25
N ASN A 17 6.90 -1.49 0.03
CA ASN A 17 5.49 -1.78 0.29
C ASN A 17 4.95 -2.87 -0.64
N LEU A 18 5.22 -2.77 -1.94
CA LEU A 18 4.82 -3.79 -2.91
C LEU A 18 5.53 -5.13 -2.64
N ASP A 19 6.82 -5.12 -2.32
CA ASP A 19 7.57 -6.34 -1.96
C ASP A 19 6.97 -7.03 -0.72
N SER A 20 6.57 -6.26 0.31
CA SER A 20 5.86 -6.80 1.48
C SER A 20 4.48 -7.37 1.10
N LEU A 21 3.71 -6.72 0.22
CA LEU A 21 2.43 -7.26 -0.27
C LEU A 21 2.62 -8.55 -1.07
N TYR A 22 3.66 -8.63 -1.90
CA TYR A 22 3.93 -9.82 -2.67
C TYR A 22 4.41 -10.99 -1.80
N LEU A 23 5.14 -10.70 -0.72
CA LEU A 23 5.46 -11.71 0.29
C LEU A 23 4.19 -12.20 1.00
N LEU A 24 3.28 -11.29 1.36
CA LEU A 24 1.96 -11.64 1.92
C LEU A 24 1.18 -12.54 0.96
N MET A 25 1.14 -12.20 -0.33
CA MET A 25 0.50 -13.01 -1.37
C MET A 25 1.06 -14.43 -1.41
N SER A 26 2.39 -14.59 -1.49
CA SER A 26 3.00 -15.93 -1.53
C SER A 26 2.69 -16.75 -0.29
N LYS A 27 2.68 -16.11 0.89
CA LYS A 27 2.30 -16.76 2.16
C LYS A 27 0.83 -17.16 2.20
N LEU A 28 -0.06 -16.29 1.72
CA LEU A 28 -1.50 -16.56 1.63
C LEU A 28 -1.76 -17.73 0.68
N TYR A 29 -1.14 -17.77 -0.49
CA TYR A 29 -1.30 -18.88 -1.42
C TYR A 29 -0.75 -20.20 -0.90
N ARG A 30 0.34 -20.18 -0.14
CA ARG A 30 0.87 -21.37 0.55
C ARG A 30 -0.14 -21.93 1.56
N ARG A 31 -0.80 -21.06 2.32
CA ARG A 31 -1.81 -21.48 3.31
C ARG A 31 -3.18 -21.79 2.70
N ASN A 32 -3.49 -21.22 1.53
CA ASN A 32 -4.79 -21.32 0.88
C ASN A 32 -4.65 -21.83 -0.56
N PRO A 33 -4.23 -23.09 -0.77
CA PRO A 33 -3.92 -23.59 -2.10
C PRO A 33 -5.13 -23.72 -3.03
N ALA A 34 -6.34 -23.66 -2.50
CA ALA A 34 -7.56 -23.63 -3.33
C ALA A 34 -7.71 -22.32 -4.11
N GLU A 35 -7.06 -21.23 -3.68
CA GLU A 35 -7.24 -19.90 -4.27
C GLU A 35 -6.46 -19.73 -5.58
N TRP A 36 -5.15 -20.04 -5.59
CA TRP A 36 -4.35 -19.94 -6.83
C TRP A 36 -4.82 -20.92 -7.91
N LYS A 37 -5.43 -22.05 -7.53
CA LYS A 37 -6.00 -23.03 -8.48
C LYS A 37 -7.19 -22.47 -9.27
N LYS A 38 -7.80 -21.38 -8.83
CA LYS A 38 -8.92 -20.73 -9.55
C LYS A 38 -8.44 -19.89 -10.73
N THR A 39 -7.17 -19.48 -10.72
CA THR A 39 -6.63 -18.46 -11.63
C THR A 39 -5.43 -18.93 -12.45
N ALA A 40 -4.75 -20.00 -12.04
CA ALA A 40 -3.59 -20.57 -12.73
C ALA A 40 -3.38 -22.06 -12.46
N ALA A 41 -2.51 -22.70 -13.26
CA ALA A 41 -2.14 -24.11 -13.10
C ALA A 41 -1.11 -24.34 -11.99
N THR A 42 -0.25 -23.34 -11.74
CA THR A 42 0.73 -23.34 -10.65
C THR A 42 0.59 -22.11 -9.75
N ARG A 43 1.12 -22.18 -8.53
CA ARG A 43 1.15 -21.04 -7.61
C ARG A 43 1.98 -19.89 -8.20
N GLU A 44 3.13 -20.22 -8.78
CA GLU A 44 4.06 -19.25 -9.36
C GLU A 44 3.43 -18.48 -10.53
N GLU A 45 2.61 -19.16 -11.35
CA GLU A 45 1.82 -18.51 -12.39
C GLU A 45 0.76 -17.57 -11.83
N ALA A 46 0.04 -17.97 -10.76
CA ALA A 46 -0.93 -17.10 -10.11
C ALA A 46 -0.25 -15.85 -9.53
N GLU A 47 0.87 -16.02 -8.81
CA GLU A 47 1.66 -14.91 -8.28
C GLU A 47 2.14 -13.96 -9.39
N LYS A 48 2.62 -14.51 -10.52
CA LYS A 48 3.05 -13.72 -11.67
C LYS A 48 1.90 -12.92 -12.28
N LYS A 49 0.72 -13.54 -12.43
CA LYS A 49 -0.47 -12.90 -13.00
C LYS A 49 -0.94 -11.72 -12.14
N VAL A 50 -0.96 -11.88 -10.82
CA VAL A 50 -1.34 -10.81 -9.89
C VAL A 50 -0.31 -9.67 -9.90
N ARG A 51 0.99 -9.99 -9.87
CA ARG A 51 2.05 -8.97 -9.99
C ARG A 51 1.94 -8.17 -11.28
N GLN A 52 1.75 -8.85 -12.40
CA GLN A 52 1.59 -8.20 -13.69
C GLN A 52 0.38 -7.27 -13.70
N ALA A 53 -0.76 -7.70 -13.16
CA ALA A 53 -1.95 -6.86 -13.06
C ALA A 53 -1.69 -5.58 -12.25
N ILE A 54 -1.00 -5.71 -11.11
CA ILE A 54 -0.64 -4.57 -10.24
C ILE A 54 0.34 -3.61 -10.94
N GLU A 55 1.42 -4.15 -11.52
CA GLU A 55 2.49 -3.35 -12.13
C GLU A 55 2.02 -2.64 -13.41
N GLU A 56 1.18 -3.30 -14.21
CA GLU A 56 0.60 -2.74 -15.43
C GLU A 56 -0.71 -1.97 -15.18
N ARG A 57 -1.16 -1.85 -13.92
CA ARG A 57 -2.42 -1.21 -13.51
C ARG A 57 -3.64 -1.77 -14.24
N GLN A 58 -3.65 -3.08 -14.50
CA GLN A 58 -4.80 -3.77 -15.05
C GLN A 58 -5.84 -4.02 -13.95
N ALA A 59 -7.10 -3.72 -14.23
CA ALA A 59 -8.18 -3.98 -13.28
C ALA A 59 -8.37 -5.50 -13.09
N TRP A 60 -8.52 -5.94 -11.83
CA TRP A 60 -8.89 -7.32 -11.53
C TRP A 60 -10.40 -7.53 -11.75
N PRO A 61 -10.85 -8.28 -12.77
CA PRO A 61 -12.25 -8.26 -13.21
C PRO A 61 -13.25 -8.71 -12.13
N GLU A 62 -12.88 -9.67 -11.27
CA GLU A 62 -13.77 -10.15 -10.20
C GLU A 62 -14.09 -9.08 -9.15
N LEU A 63 -13.30 -8.00 -9.06
CA LEU A 63 -13.58 -6.87 -8.17
C LEU A 63 -14.69 -5.94 -8.69
N GLN A 64 -15.14 -6.12 -9.94
CA GLN A 64 -16.27 -5.38 -10.52
C GLN A 64 -16.10 -3.86 -10.43
N GLY A 65 -14.88 -3.36 -10.59
CA GLY A 65 -14.54 -1.93 -10.50
C GLY A 65 -14.59 -1.35 -9.08
N LYS A 66 -14.87 -2.15 -8.04
CA LYS A 66 -14.69 -1.70 -6.66
C LYS A 66 -13.21 -1.47 -6.39
N ARG A 67 -12.92 -0.51 -5.51
CA ARG A 67 -11.55 -0.17 -5.09
C ARG A 67 -11.50 -0.04 -3.56
N ASP A 68 -10.29 0.07 -3.02
CA ASP A 68 -10.05 0.33 -1.59
C ASP A 68 -10.77 -0.69 -0.68
N ILE A 69 -11.21 -0.27 0.51
CA ILE A 69 -11.93 -1.10 1.49
C ILE A 69 -13.13 -1.82 0.87
N GLN A 70 -13.81 -1.24 -0.12
CA GLN A 70 -14.96 -1.88 -0.78
C GLN A 70 -14.53 -3.12 -1.58
N ALA A 71 -13.39 -3.04 -2.27
CA ALA A 71 -12.81 -4.17 -2.98
C ALA A 71 -12.30 -5.25 -2.02
N MET A 72 -11.60 -4.86 -0.95
CA MET A 72 -11.12 -5.79 0.08
C MET A 72 -12.28 -6.53 0.76
N THR A 73 -13.35 -5.81 1.05
CA THR A 73 -14.58 -6.37 1.63
C THR A 73 -15.27 -7.31 0.63
N LEU A 74 -15.32 -6.97 -0.65
CA LEU A 74 -15.86 -7.85 -1.69
C LEU A 74 -15.03 -9.14 -1.79
N ALA A 75 -13.69 -9.04 -1.87
CA ALA A 75 -12.78 -10.18 -1.97
C ALA A 75 -12.94 -11.16 -0.80
N LEU A 76 -13.30 -10.66 0.39
CA LEU A 76 -13.54 -11.45 1.60
C LEU A 76 -15.02 -11.47 2.01
N SER A 77 -15.93 -11.44 1.04
CA SER A 77 -17.36 -11.72 1.23
C SER A 77 -17.69 -13.20 1.00
N SER A 78 -18.74 -13.74 1.62
CA SER A 78 -19.18 -15.13 1.40
C SER A 78 -19.52 -15.45 -0.06
N GLU A 79 -20.03 -14.45 -0.78
CA GLU A 79 -20.50 -14.59 -2.16
C GLU A 79 -19.37 -14.57 -3.19
N PHE A 80 -18.19 -14.08 -2.82
CA PHE A 80 -17.06 -13.99 -3.74
C PHE A 80 -16.55 -15.39 -4.15
N LYS A 81 -16.56 -15.67 -5.46
CA LYS A 81 -16.16 -16.97 -6.02
C LYS A 81 -14.78 -16.98 -6.66
N GLY A 82 -14.22 -15.80 -6.97
CA GLY A 82 -12.90 -15.66 -7.56
C GLY A 82 -11.76 -16.05 -6.61
N ASP A 83 -10.54 -15.83 -7.07
CA ASP A 83 -9.33 -15.95 -6.24
C ASP A 83 -9.29 -14.80 -5.23
N ARG A 84 -9.58 -15.14 -3.97
CA ARG A 84 -9.66 -14.21 -2.85
C ARG A 84 -8.30 -13.61 -2.53
N VAL A 85 -7.22 -14.37 -2.72
CA VAL A 85 -5.86 -13.90 -2.46
C VAL A 85 -5.48 -12.88 -3.51
N ALA A 86 -5.68 -13.19 -4.80
CA ALA A 86 -5.44 -12.25 -5.89
C ALA A 86 -6.23 -10.95 -5.68
N ALA A 87 -7.54 -11.06 -5.51
CA ALA A 87 -8.43 -9.91 -5.39
C ALA A 87 -8.12 -9.04 -4.17
N PHE A 88 -7.77 -9.64 -3.02
CA PHE A 88 -7.44 -8.90 -1.81
C PHE A 88 -6.07 -8.19 -1.93
N ILE A 89 -5.07 -8.86 -2.48
CA ILE A 89 -3.73 -8.29 -2.69
C ILE A 89 -3.77 -7.18 -3.75
N ASP A 90 -4.45 -7.40 -4.87
CA ASP A 90 -4.66 -6.41 -5.93
C ASP A 90 -5.35 -5.16 -5.39
N ALA A 91 -6.47 -5.32 -4.68
CA ALA A 91 -7.20 -4.20 -4.06
C ALA A 91 -6.33 -3.39 -3.08
N THR A 92 -5.47 -4.07 -2.31
CA THR A 92 -4.57 -3.41 -1.35
C THR A 92 -3.44 -2.69 -2.06
N ALA A 93 -2.83 -3.31 -3.08
CA ALA A 93 -1.79 -2.68 -3.87
C ALA A 93 -2.33 -1.45 -4.62
N ASP A 94 -3.48 -1.56 -5.27
CA ASP A 94 -4.10 -0.46 -6.01
C ASP A 94 -4.39 0.74 -5.10
N MET A 95 -4.92 0.50 -3.89
CA MET A 95 -5.14 1.56 -2.90
C MET A 95 -3.83 2.26 -2.49
N ILE A 96 -2.75 1.51 -2.25
CA ILE A 96 -1.43 2.10 -1.96
C ILE A 96 -0.93 2.92 -3.15
N ILE A 97 -1.06 2.41 -4.38
CA ILE A 97 -0.61 3.10 -5.58
C ILE A 97 -1.43 4.37 -5.85
N VAL A 98 -2.74 4.34 -5.61
CA VAL A 98 -3.61 5.52 -5.70
C VAL A 98 -3.22 6.58 -4.67
N ALA A 99 -2.91 6.18 -3.43
CA ALA A 99 -2.41 7.11 -2.41
C ALA A 99 -1.07 7.77 -2.80
N HIS A 100 -0.35 7.17 -3.74
CA HIS A 100 0.86 7.71 -4.35
C HIS A 100 0.62 8.35 -5.72
N ASP A 101 -0.57 8.91 -5.97
CA ASP A 101 -0.92 9.61 -7.21
C ASP A 101 -0.73 8.74 -8.46
N ASN A 102 -1.10 7.45 -8.34
CA ASN A 102 -1.01 6.45 -9.40
C ASN A 102 0.42 6.13 -9.88
N LYS A 103 1.46 6.49 -9.12
CA LYS A 103 2.86 6.27 -9.48
C LYS A 103 3.48 5.15 -8.65
N ILE A 104 4.30 4.33 -9.32
CA ILE A 104 5.14 3.30 -8.67
C ILE A 104 6.63 3.70 -8.67
N GLU A 105 7.04 4.61 -9.55
CA GLU A 105 8.37 5.23 -9.59
C GLU A 105 8.24 6.75 -9.54
N PHE A 106 9.11 7.43 -8.78
CA PHE A 106 9.03 8.88 -8.56
C PHE A 106 10.25 9.59 -9.14
N PHE A 107 9.99 10.41 -10.16
CA PHE A 107 10.99 11.30 -10.77
C PHE A 107 10.91 12.72 -10.20
N LEU A 108 9.76 13.09 -9.63
CA LEU A 108 9.48 14.27 -8.81
C LEU A 108 8.45 13.87 -7.74
N VAL A 109 8.78 14.03 -6.45
CA VAL A 109 7.87 13.81 -5.30
C VAL A 109 7.02 15.05 -5.00
N ASP A 110 7.18 16.13 -5.78
CA ASP A 110 6.23 17.25 -5.72
C ASP A 110 4.84 16.72 -6.07
N GLY A 111 3.98 16.60 -5.05
CA GLY A 111 2.58 16.19 -5.21
C GLY A 111 2.12 14.97 -4.39
N LEU A 112 2.97 14.32 -3.59
CA LEU A 112 2.46 13.31 -2.66
C LEU A 112 1.69 13.97 -1.52
N ASP A 113 0.41 13.61 -1.39
CA ASP A 113 -0.47 14.11 -0.34
C ASP A 113 -0.27 13.31 0.95
N ALA A 114 0.15 13.99 2.01
CA ALA A 114 0.39 13.37 3.32
C ALA A 114 -0.88 12.74 3.92
N GLN A 115 -2.04 13.34 3.70
CA GLN A 115 -3.31 12.81 4.18
C GLN A 115 -3.69 11.53 3.43
N HIS A 116 -3.44 11.45 2.11
CA HIS A 116 -3.67 10.22 1.36
C HIS A 116 -2.78 9.07 1.85
N LEU A 117 -1.50 9.35 2.14
CA LEU A 117 -0.57 8.35 2.69
C LEU A 117 -0.99 7.87 4.09
N TYR A 118 -1.40 8.80 4.95
CA TYR A 118 -1.95 8.48 6.27
C TYR A 118 -3.21 7.62 6.16
N ASN A 119 -4.14 8.00 5.29
CA ASN A 119 -5.37 7.24 5.03
C ASN A 119 -5.06 5.83 4.52
N ALA A 120 -4.06 5.69 3.64
CA ALA A 120 -3.61 4.40 3.17
C ALA A 120 -3.09 3.53 4.32
N ALA A 121 -2.32 4.10 5.25
CA ALA A 121 -1.85 3.38 6.44
C ALA A 121 -3.04 2.82 7.26
N ARG A 122 -4.05 3.66 7.51
CA ARG A 122 -5.28 3.23 8.21
C ARG A 122 -6.06 2.17 7.42
N ASN A 123 -6.14 2.30 6.10
CA ASN A 123 -6.82 1.33 5.25
C ASN A 123 -6.08 -0.02 5.21
N VAL A 124 -4.76 -0.03 5.31
CA VAL A 124 -3.97 -1.27 5.46
C VAL A 124 -4.25 -1.94 6.81
N GLU A 125 -4.41 -1.19 7.89
CA GLU A 125 -4.85 -1.76 9.18
C GLU A 125 -6.25 -2.37 9.07
N ILE A 126 -7.17 -1.68 8.39
CA ILE A 126 -8.51 -2.21 8.10
C ILE A 126 -8.42 -3.48 7.25
N ALA A 127 -7.53 -3.52 6.25
CA ALA A 127 -7.30 -4.71 5.44
C ALA A 127 -6.84 -5.91 6.29
N ALA A 128 -5.88 -5.69 7.19
CA ALA A 128 -5.40 -6.71 8.13
C ALA A 128 -6.54 -7.20 9.03
N TRP A 129 -7.36 -6.28 9.56
CA TRP A 129 -8.54 -6.63 10.34
C TRP A 129 -9.58 -7.41 9.55
N ILE A 130 -9.88 -7.03 8.30
CA ILE A 130 -10.81 -7.78 7.42
C ILE A 130 -10.28 -9.21 7.22
N LEU A 131 -9.00 -9.36 6.89
CA LEU A 131 -8.38 -10.67 6.70
C LEU A 131 -8.49 -11.53 7.98
N ALA A 132 -8.22 -10.94 9.14
CA ALA A 132 -8.25 -11.64 10.42
C ALA A 132 -9.67 -11.95 10.94
N SER A 133 -10.68 -11.16 10.55
CA SER A 133 -12.04 -11.24 11.12
C SER A 133 -13.05 -11.99 10.26
N ARG A 134 -12.89 -12.04 8.94
CA ARG A 134 -13.91 -12.63 8.06
C ARG A 134 -13.97 -14.15 8.18
N ARG A 135 -15.19 -14.67 8.28
CA ARG A 135 -15.50 -16.10 8.46
C ARG A 135 -16.53 -16.58 7.45
N THR A 136 -16.50 -17.88 7.15
CA THR A 136 -17.56 -18.62 6.47
C THR A 136 -18.79 -18.79 7.39
N ALA A 137 -19.91 -19.23 6.84
CA ALA A 137 -21.10 -19.59 7.62
C ALA A 137 -20.83 -20.70 8.66
N ALA A 138 -19.82 -21.55 8.41
CA ALA A 138 -19.37 -22.58 9.35
C ALA A 138 -18.39 -22.07 10.43
N GLY A 139 -18.12 -20.75 10.48
CA GLY A 139 -17.22 -20.15 11.47
C GLY A 139 -15.73 -20.26 11.15
N ALA A 140 -15.33 -20.92 10.06
CA ALA A 140 -13.94 -21.00 9.62
C ALA A 140 -13.47 -19.71 8.92
N PRO A 141 -12.20 -19.28 9.02
CA PRO A 141 -11.65 -18.15 8.26
C PRO A 141 -11.87 -18.29 6.74
N LEU A 142 -12.14 -17.17 6.06
CA LEU A 142 -12.23 -17.17 4.59
C LEU A 142 -10.86 -17.33 3.91
N LEU A 143 -9.81 -16.81 4.55
CA LEU A 143 -8.43 -17.06 4.22
C LEU A 143 -7.68 -17.40 5.50
N LEU A 144 -6.89 -18.47 5.47
CA LEU A 144 -5.97 -18.84 6.53
C LEU A 144 -4.75 -17.91 6.49
N SER A 145 -4.58 -17.08 7.52
CA SER A 145 -3.51 -16.08 7.63
C SER A 145 -2.69 -16.31 8.91
N ASP A 146 -2.85 -15.49 9.94
CA ASP A 146 -2.22 -15.68 11.25
C ASP A 146 -2.89 -16.83 12.03
N GLU A 147 -2.16 -17.37 12.99
CA GLU A 147 -2.62 -18.46 13.84
C GLU A 147 -2.21 -18.18 15.27
N ILE A 148 -3.19 -18.10 16.16
CA ILE A 148 -2.96 -18.03 17.60
C ILE A 148 -3.71 -19.21 18.21
N GLY A 149 -2.98 -20.28 18.52
CA GLY A 149 -3.50 -21.46 19.19
C GLY A 149 -2.59 -21.87 20.36
N GLU A 150 -3.02 -22.87 21.13
CA GLU A 150 -2.26 -23.36 22.30
C GLU A 150 -0.88 -23.93 21.92
N GLN A 151 -0.75 -24.52 20.72
CA GLN A 151 0.51 -25.15 20.28
C GLN A 151 1.40 -24.25 19.41
N ALA A 152 0.87 -23.19 18.80
CA ALA A 152 1.65 -22.32 17.91
C ALA A 152 1.07 -20.90 17.80
N ARG A 153 1.97 -19.92 17.76
CA ARG A 153 1.66 -18.49 17.53
C ARG A 153 2.41 -18.00 16.29
N ASN A 154 1.70 -17.92 15.17
CA ASN A 154 2.19 -17.36 13.92
C ASN A 154 1.56 -15.98 13.68
N LEU A 155 2.36 -14.94 13.95
CA LEU A 155 2.02 -13.52 13.68
C LEU A 155 2.81 -12.96 12.50
N SER A 156 3.15 -13.83 11.55
CA SER A 156 4.00 -13.42 10.44
C SER A 156 3.24 -12.57 9.42
N PHE A 157 1.91 -12.66 9.31
CA PHE A 157 1.13 -11.81 8.40
C PHE A 157 0.96 -10.42 9.02
N GLU A 158 0.52 -10.36 10.28
CA GLU A 158 0.47 -9.12 11.06
C GLU A 158 1.78 -8.32 11.00
N ARG A 159 2.93 -8.99 11.12
CA ARG A 159 4.24 -8.33 11.01
C ARG A 159 4.50 -7.71 9.65
N GLU A 160 4.06 -8.33 8.55
CA GLU A 160 4.22 -7.75 7.21
C GLU A 160 3.26 -6.58 6.98
N PHE A 161 2.02 -6.66 7.48
CA PHE A 161 1.10 -5.52 7.47
C PHE A 161 1.66 -4.33 8.27
N GLY A 162 2.17 -4.58 9.49
CA GLY A 162 2.76 -3.54 10.33
C GLY A 162 3.97 -2.84 9.68
N LYS A 163 4.78 -3.55 8.88
CA LYS A 163 5.85 -2.94 8.08
C LYS A 163 5.31 -1.98 7.02
N ILE A 164 4.22 -2.34 6.34
CA ILE A 164 3.59 -1.47 5.33
C ILE A 164 3.00 -0.24 6.01
N VAL A 165 2.23 -0.43 7.09
CA VAL A 165 1.64 0.67 7.89
C VAL A 165 2.72 1.65 8.36
N GLY A 166 3.79 1.14 8.99
CA GLY A 166 4.87 1.99 9.50
C GLY A 166 5.61 2.76 8.40
N ARG A 167 5.77 2.20 7.20
CA ARG A 167 6.36 2.93 6.05
C ARG A 167 5.42 4.01 5.52
N LEU A 168 4.12 3.75 5.45
CA LEU A 168 3.12 4.72 5.02
C LEU A 168 3.00 5.88 6.02
N ASP A 169 2.94 5.58 7.32
CA ASP A 169 2.93 6.61 8.38
C ASP A 169 4.20 7.47 8.33
N LEU A 170 5.38 6.85 8.23
CA LEU A 170 6.65 7.57 8.11
C LEU A 170 6.68 8.47 6.88
N MET A 171 6.18 8.00 5.74
CA MET A 171 6.08 8.82 4.53
C MET A 171 5.10 9.98 4.69
N ALA A 172 3.96 9.78 5.38
CA ALA A 172 3.01 10.85 5.66
C ALA A 172 3.63 11.95 6.55
N GLU A 173 4.34 11.57 7.61
CA GLU A 173 5.07 12.53 8.47
C GLU A 173 6.17 13.26 7.71
N PHE A 174 6.96 12.51 6.93
CA PHE A 174 8.04 13.06 6.12
C PHE A 174 7.54 14.10 5.10
N MET A 175 6.42 13.81 4.42
CA MET A 175 5.80 14.76 3.50
C MET A 175 5.26 16.00 4.23
N THR A 176 4.63 15.82 5.40
CA THR A 176 4.10 16.93 6.21
C THR A 176 5.21 17.91 6.62
N GLU A 177 6.33 17.39 7.12
CA GLU A 177 7.47 18.23 7.55
C GLU A 177 8.11 18.94 6.35
N ARG A 178 8.15 18.31 5.16
CA ARG A 178 8.61 18.96 3.94
C ARG A 178 7.73 20.13 3.54
N TYR A 179 6.40 19.98 3.56
CA TYR A 179 5.47 21.09 3.26
C TYR A 179 5.61 22.23 4.26
N ARG A 180 5.75 21.91 5.56
CA ARG A 180 6.02 22.91 6.60
C ARG A 180 7.32 23.67 6.33
N ARG A 181 8.42 22.98 6.03
CA ARG A 181 9.71 23.59 5.73
C ARG A 181 9.67 24.43 4.45
N ALA A 182 9.04 23.93 3.39
CA ALA A 182 8.87 24.69 2.14
C ALA A 182 8.10 26.00 2.37
N GLY A 183 7.04 25.97 3.19
CA GLY A 183 6.31 27.17 3.60
C GLY A 183 7.16 28.14 4.41
N ILE A 184 7.93 27.65 5.40
CA ILE A 184 8.85 28.48 6.20
C ILE A 184 9.93 29.10 5.31
N SER A 185 10.58 28.32 4.44
CA SER A 185 11.60 28.82 3.51
C SER A 185 11.03 29.83 2.53
N TYR A 186 9.79 29.65 2.05
CA TYR A 186 9.11 30.63 1.19
C TYR A 186 8.89 31.96 1.93
N VAL A 187 8.37 31.92 3.16
CA VAL A 187 8.16 33.10 4.00
C VAL A 187 9.49 33.77 4.35
N GLN A 188 10.52 33.01 4.71
CA GLN A 188 11.86 33.55 5.00
C GLN A 188 12.53 34.17 3.77
N ASN A 189 12.33 33.61 2.56
CA ASN A 189 12.85 34.20 1.33
C ASN A 189 12.08 35.47 0.92
N LEU A 190 10.77 35.54 1.17
CA LEU A 190 9.95 36.75 0.96
C LEU A 190 10.29 37.87 1.95
N LEU A 191 10.42 37.52 3.24
CA LEU A 191 10.72 38.49 4.30
C LEU A 191 12.22 38.87 4.30
N GLY A 192 13.12 37.93 4.03
CA GLY A 192 14.56 38.16 3.95
C GLY A 192 15.03 38.78 2.63
N GLY A 193 14.29 38.57 1.53
CA GLY A 193 14.58 39.18 0.22
C GLY A 193 14.20 40.66 0.12
N SER A 194 13.41 41.19 1.07
CA SER A 194 12.92 42.58 1.04
C SER A 194 13.76 43.57 1.85
N PHE A 195 14.87 43.15 2.48
CA PHE A 195 15.61 44.02 3.43
C PHE A 195 17.09 44.29 3.11
N LEU A 196 17.65 43.84 1.98
CA LEU A 196 19.08 44.03 1.68
C LEU A 196 19.42 44.49 0.25
N GLN A 197 18.54 45.25 -0.40
CA GLN A 197 18.98 46.09 -1.53
C GLN A 197 18.51 47.52 -1.31
N PHE A 198 19.44 48.46 -1.47
CA PHE A 198 19.34 49.92 -1.41
C PHE A 198 19.64 50.58 -0.06
N LEU A 199 20.93 50.76 0.22
CA LEU A 199 21.41 52.02 0.78
C LEU A 199 22.24 52.73 -0.31
N PRO A 200 21.73 53.80 -0.95
CA PRO A 200 22.54 54.61 -1.83
C PRO A 200 23.51 55.44 -0.97
N VAL A 201 24.80 55.20 -1.13
CA VAL A 201 25.84 56.08 -0.58
C VAL A 201 26.36 56.95 -1.72
N ARG A 202 26.25 58.27 -1.55
CA ARG A 202 26.78 59.30 -2.44
C ARG A 202 28.29 59.27 -2.51
#